data_AF-A0A9X3HHU6-F1
#
_entry.id   AF-A0A9X3HHU6-F1
#
_cell.length_a   1.000
_cell.length_b   1.000
_cell.length_c   1.000
_cell.angle_alpha   90.00
_cell.angle_beta   90.00
_cell.angle_gamma   90.00
#
_symmetry.space_group_name_H-M   'P 1'
#
loop_
_entity.id
_entity.type
_entity.pdbx_description
1 polymer ?
#
loop_
_entity_poly.entity_id
_entity_poly.type
_entity_poly.pdbx_seq_one_letter_code
_entity_poly.pdbx_strand_id
1 'polypeptide(L)'
;VQFLETKKKLEEKKEQDRQTLRDLHTEYSSIDRMVDKQNQFLRTILKYKSCAELNAELVKNLIEKIYVYRGKRVEIIWKWNDEFAKVMGGTDDEK
;
A
#
# COMPACT_ATOMS: atom_id res chain seq x y z
N VAL A 1 -37.12 9.49 37.99
CA VAL A 1 -36.77 10.17 36.72
C VAL A 1 -35.27 10.23 36.50
N GLN A 2 -34.47 10.75 37.43
CA GLN A 2 -32.99 10.85 37.31
C GLN A 2 -32.26 9.53 36.98
N PHE A 3 -32.61 8.40 37.60
CA PHE A 3 -31.97 7.11 37.32
C PHE A 3 -32.09 6.66 35.85
N LEU A 4 -33.24 6.89 35.22
CA LEU A 4 -33.49 6.53 33.82
C LEU A 4 -32.67 7.38 32.86
N GLU A 5 -32.51 8.68 33.16
CA GLU A 5 -31.67 9.59 32.37
C GLU A 5 -30.19 9.23 32.46
N THR A 6 -29.69 8.91 33.67
CA THR A 6 -28.31 8.47 33.86
C THR A 6 -28.05 7.15 33.14
N LYS A 7 -28.97 6.19 33.22
CA LYS A 7 -28.87 4.91 32.51
C LYS A 7 -28.83 5.12 30.98
N LYS A 8 -29.69 6.00 30.46
CA LYS A 8 -29.74 6.31 29.02
C LYS A 8 -28.41 6.91 28.52
N LYS A 9 -27.87 7.90 29.24
CA LYS A 9 -26.57 8.51 28.91
C LYS A 9 -25.42 7.51 28.95
N LEU A 10 -25.47 6.55 29.89
CA LEU A 10 -24.45 5.51 30.00
C LEU A 10 -24.47 4.55 28.80
N GLU A 11 -25.66 4.15 28.36
CA GLU A 11 -25.82 3.29 27.18
C GLU A 11 -25.44 4.02 25.89
N GLU A 12 -25.82 5.30 25.74
CA GLU A 12 -25.40 6.14 24.61
C GLU A 12 -23.88 6.26 24.53
N LYS A 13 -23.22 6.53 25.67
CA LYS A 13 -21.76 6.61 25.73
C LYS A 13 -21.10 5.28 25.41
N LYS A 14 -21.62 4.18 25.94
CA LYS A 14 -21.12 2.82 25.66
C LYS A 14 -21.23 2.46 24.18
N GLU A 15 -22.31 2.86 23.53
CA GLU A 15 -22.49 2.66 22.09
C GLU A 15 -21.50 3.50 21.28
N GLN A 16 -21.31 4.76 21.68
CA GLN A 16 -20.37 5.67 21.05
C GLN A 16 -18.91 5.21 21.18
N ASP A 17 -18.52 4.73 22.37
CA ASP A 17 -17.21 4.14 22.62
C ASP A 17 -17.01 2.87 21.77
N ARG A 18 -18.05 2.04 21.64
CA ARG A 18 -18.00 0.83 20.81
C ARG A 18 -17.83 1.15 19.32
N GLN A 19 -18.51 2.20 18.84
CA GLN A 19 -18.36 2.66 17.46
C GLN A 19 -16.95 3.20 17.22
N THR A 20 -16.45 4.03 18.13
CA THR A 20 -15.08 4.57 18.07
C THR A 20 -14.03 3.47 18.02
N LEU A 21 -14.18 2.42 18.83
CA LEU A 21 -13.27 1.26 18.80
C LEU A 21 -13.29 0.52 17.45
N ARG A 22 -14.45 0.38 16.82
CA ARG A 22 -14.57 -0.26 15.50
C ARG A 22 -13.91 0.57 14.41
N ASP A 23 -14.11 1.88 14.44
CA ASP A 23 -13.54 2.79 13.45
C ASP A 23 -12.01 2.79 13.57
N LEU A 24 -11.49 2.89 14.80
CA LEU A 24 -10.05 2.85 15.07
C LEU A 24 -9.42 1.50 14.67
N HIS A 25 -10.11 0.39 14.90
CA HIS A 25 -9.64 -0.93 14.47
C HIS A 25 -9.59 -1.06 12.94
N THR A 26 -10.56 -0.46 12.24
CA THR A 26 -10.60 -0.44 10.77
C THR A 26 -9.45 0.39 10.21
N GLU A 27 -9.20 1.56 10.79
CA GLU A 27 -8.08 2.43 10.41
C GLU A 27 -6.74 1.73 10.64
N TYR A 28 -6.54 1.13 11.81
CA TYR A 28 -5.33 0.37 12.11
C TYR A 28 -5.11 -0.78 11.12
N SER A 29 -6.15 -1.55 10.80
CA SER A 29 -6.07 -2.64 9.82
C SER A 29 -5.75 -2.15 8.41
N SER A 30 -6.21 -0.95 8.04
CA SER A 30 -5.87 -0.33 6.77
C SER A 30 -4.40 0.09 6.73
N ILE A 31 -3.91 0.71 7.80
CA ILE A 31 -2.51 1.12 7.93
C ILE A 31 -1.58 -0.10 7.89
N ASP A 32 -1.91 -1.15 8.63
CA ASP A 32 -1.13 -2.40 8.68
C ASP A 32 -0.97 -3.03 7.28
N ARG A 33 -2.07 -3.12 6.53
CA ARG A 33 -2.05 -3.60 5.13
C ARG A 33 -1.22 -2.72 4.21
N MET A 34 -1.17 -1.40 4.45
CA MET A 34 -0.33 -0.49 3.66
C MET A 34 1.14 -0.68 4.00
N VAL A 35 1.49 -0.79 5.28
CA VAL A 35 2.85 -1.05 5.77
C VAL A 35 3.38 -2.38 5.21
N ASP A 36 2.56 -3.43 5.22
CA ASP A 36 2.94 -4.72 4.64
C ASP A 36 3.25 -4.65 3.15
N LYS A 37 2.42 -3.93 2.38
CA LYS A 37 2.67 -3.72 0.94
C LYS A 37 3.95 -2.94 0.68
N GLN A 38 4.19 -1.85 1.42
CA GLN A 38 5.41 -1.06 1.29
C GLN A 38 6.65 -1.86 1.71
N ASN A 39 6.57 -2.64 2.79
CA ASN A 39 7.66 -3.51 3.23
C ASN A 39 7.98 -4.60 2.21
N GLN A 40 6.97 -5.20 1.58
CA GLN A 40 7.16 -6.19 0.51
C GLN A 40 7.87 -5.57 -0.70
N PHE A 41 7.47 -4.35 -1.08
CA PHE A 41 8.09 -3.60 -2.16
C PHE A 41 9.58 -3.29 -1.86
N LEU A 42 9.88 -2.73 -0.69
CA LEU A 42 11.25 -2.40 -0.28
C LEU A 42 12.15 -3.65 -0.20
N ARG A 43 11.65 -4.77 0.33
CA ARG A 43 12.38 -6.06 0.36
C ARG A 43 12.69 -6.56 -1.05
N THR A 44 11.75 -6.39 -1.98
CA THR A 44 11.91 -6.80 -3.39
C THR A 44 13.01 -5.95 -4.05
N ILE A 45 12.99 -4.62 -3.87
CA ILE A 45 14.05 -3.74 -4.40
C ILE A 45 15.40 -4.13 -3.81
N LEU A 46 15.48 -4.29 -2.49
CA LEU A 46 16.74 -4.60 -1.82
C LEU A 46 17.34 -5.93 -2.31
N LYS A 47 16.50 -6.95 -2.54
CA LYS A 47 16.92 -8.25 -3.08
C LYS A 47 17.53 -8.13 -4.49
N TYR A 48 17.04 -7.21 -5.31
CA TYR A 48 17.41 -7.14 -6.74
C TYR A 48 18.31 -5.95 -7.12
N LYS A 49 18.66 -5.06 -6.17
CA LYS A 49 19.49 -3.86 -6.41
C LYS A 49 20.85 -4.15 -7.07
N SER A 50 21.38 -5.36 -6.93
CA SER A 50 22.69 -5.77 -7.48
C SER A 50 22.62 -6.73 -8.68
N CYS A 51 21.42 -7.05 -9.20
CA CYS A 51 21.31 -7.93 -10.37
C CYS A 51 21.54 -7.18 -11.68
N ALA A 52 22.56 -7.60 -12.44
CA ALA A 52 22.86 -7.10 -13.77
C ALA A 52 21.94 -7.66 -14.87
N GLU A 53 21.22 -8.76 -14.58
CA GLU A 53 20.35 -9.45 -15.55
C GLU A 53 18.92 -9.64 -15.00
N LEU A 54 17.94 -9.52 -15.90
CA LEU A 54 16.53 -9.78 -15.61
C LEU A 54 16.29 -11.29 -15.46
N ASN A 55 16.26 -11.78 -14.22
CA ASN A 55 15.86 -13.16 -13.94
C ASN A 55 14.32 -13.31 -13.88
N ALA A 56 13.83 -14.54 -14.07
CA ALA A 56 12.39 -14.83 -14.11
C ALA A 56 11.65 -14.44 -12.81
N GLU A 57 12.33 -14.50 -11.67
CA GLU A 57 11.77 -14.12 -10.38
C GLU A 57 11.54 -12.59 -10.29
N LEU A 58 12.49 -11.81 -10.80
CA LEU A 58 12.44 -10.36 -10.87
C LEU A 58 11.34 -9.90 -11.84
N VAL A 59 11.26 -10.52 -13.02
CA VAL A 59 10.17 -10.27 -13.98
C VAL A 59 8.80 -10.51 -13.34
N LYS A 60 8.61 -11.64 -12.65
CA LYS A 60 7.34 -11.96 -11.99
C LYS A 60 6.97 -10.95 -10.89
N ASN A 61 7.95 -10.45 -10.14
CA ASN A 61 7.70 -9.62 -8.97
C ASN A 61 7.64 -8.12 -9.26
N LEU A 62 8.39 -7.63 -10.24
CA LEU A 62 8.49 -6.19 -10.54
C LEU A 62 7.69 -5.76 -11.77
N ILE A 63 7.51 -6.65 -12.75
CA ILE A 63 6.89 -6.30 -14.03
C ILE A 63 5.41 -6.67 -13.99
N GLU A 64 4.56 -5.69 -14.31
CA GLU A 64 3.13 -5.85 -14.45
C GLU A 64 2.77 -6.34 -15.84
N LYS A 65 3.33 -5.69 -16.87
CA LYS A 65 3.05 -6.01 -18.26
C LYS A 65 4.20 -5.64 -19.17
N ILE A 66 4.39 -6.42 -20.22
CA ILE A 66 5.35 -6.15 -21.28
C ILE A 66 4.58 -6.05 -22.60
N TYR A 67 4.68 -4.92 -23.28
CA TYR A 67 4.19 -4.74 -24.63
C TYR A 67 5.35 -4.79 -25.62
N VAL A 68 5.24 -5.66 -26.62
CA VAL A 68 6.24 -5.78 -27.69
C VAL A 68 5.60 -5.31 -29.00
N TYR A 69 6.19 -4.27 -29.58
CA TYR A 69 5.70 -3.67 -30.81
C TYR A 69 6.57 -4.07 -32.01
N ARG A 70 6.02 -3.96 -33.22
CA ARG A 70 6.80 -4.08 -34.45
C ARG A 70 7.86 -2.98 -34.49
N GLY A 71 9.04 -3.31 -35.03
CA GLY A 71 10.17 -2.37 -35.09
C GLY A 71 11.08 -2.39 -33.85
N LYS A 72 11.08 -3.49 -33.07
CA LYS A 72 11.97 -3.68 -31.90
C LYS A 72 11.73 -2.71 -30.73
N ARG A 73 10.54 -2.10 -30.64
CA ARG A 73 10.13 -1.30 -29.48
C ARG A 73 9.51 -2.22 -28.42
N VAL A 74 9.97 -2.09 -27.18
CA VAL A 74 9.43 -2.77 -26.00
C VAL A 74 9.03 -1.72 -24.97
N GLU A 75 7.87 -1.90 -24.37
CA GLU A 75 7.36 -1.07 -23.28
C GLU A 75 7.08 -1.96 -22.07
N ILE A 76 7.62 -1.57 -20.90
CA ILE A 76 7.54 -2.34 -19.66
C ILE A 76 6.77 -1.51 -18.65
N ILE A 77 5.65 -2.05 -18.17
CA ILE A 77 4.85 -1.47 -17.10
C ILE A 77 5.27 -2.14 -15.78
N TRP A 78 5.65 -1.33 -14.80
CA TRP A 78 6.14 -1.79 -13.50
C TRP A 78 5.02 -1.77 -12.47
N LYS A 79 4.89 -2.83 -11.65
CA LYS A 79 3.81 -3.00 -10.66
C LYS A 79 3.76 -1.92 -9.58
N TRP A 80 4.87 -1.23 -9.35
CA TRP A 80 5.06 -0.36 -8.19
C TRP A 80 5.63 1.00 -8.58
N ASN A 81 5.40 1.45 -9.82
CA ASN A 81 6.03 2.66 -10.36
C ASN A 81 5.78 3.89 -9.47
N ASP A 82 4.56 4.04 -8.95
CA ASP A 82 4.18 5.15 -8.07
C ASP A 82 4.89 5.10 -6.71
N GLU A 83 5.03 3.92 -6.11
CA GLU A 83 5.72 3.75 -4.82
C GLU A 83 7.25 3.88 -4.99
N PHE A 84 7.78 3.49 -6.15
CA PHE A 84 9.18 3.69 -6.52
C PHE A 84 9.52 5.17 -6.64
N ALA A 85 8.67 5.94 -7.35
CA ALA A 85 8.84 7.39 -7.49
C ALA A 85 8.79 8.14 -6.15
N LYS A 86 7.93 7.71 -5.22
CA LYS A 86 7.82 8.27 -3.86
C LYS A 86 9.07 8.01 -3.00
N VAL A 87 9.65 6.81 -3.11
CA VAL A 87 10.82 6.41 -2.28
C VAL A 87 12.14 6.97 -2.82
N MET A 88 12.27 7.08 -4.15
CA MET A 88 13.51 7.57 -4.77
C MET A 88 13.60 9.09 -4.88
N GLY A 89 12.55 9.81 -4.48
CA GLY A 89 12.53 11.27 -4.46
C GLY A 89 12.57 11.86 -5.87
N GLY A 90 11.42 11.86 -6.55
CA GLY A 90 11.11 12.73 -7.68
C GLY A 90 12.25 13.02 -8.65
N THR A 91 12.43 12.16 -9.65
CA THR A 91 13.15 12.54 -10.87
C THR A 91 12.41 11.91 -12.03
N ASP A 92 11.53 12.69 -12.64
CA ASP A 92 11.23 12.65 -14.07
C ASP A 92 10.61 14.01 -14.45
N ASP A 93 11.33 15.09 -14.13
CA ASP A 93 11.33 16.28 -14.99
C ASP A 93 12.41 16.06 -16.05
N GLU A 94 12.04 15.48 -17.19
CA GLU A 94 12.65 15.82 -18.49
C GLU A 94 11.83 15.24 -19.67
N LYS A 95 10.80 15.98 -20.10
CA LYS A 95 10.77 16.72 -21.38
C LYS A 95 9.40 17.33 -21.67
#